data_AF-A0A350CYV7-F1
#
_entry.id   AF-A0A350CYV7-F1
#
_cell.length_a   1.000
_cell.length_b   1.000
_cell.length_c   1.000
_cell.angle_alpha   90.00
_cell.angle_beta   90.00
_cell.angle_gamma   90.00
#
_symmetry.space_group_name_H-M   'P 1'
#
loop_
_entity.id
_entity.type
_entity.pdbx_description
1 polymer ?
#
loop_
_entity_poly.entity_id
_entity_poly.type
_entity_poly.pdbx_seq_one_letter_code
_entity_poly.pdbx_strand_id
1 'polypeptide(L)'
;MADEPSTGWYIRLSGEAIYSQPFVFGGTVNTLSAVLPQDICSMEGSSKLYSLYYKTGTPYPRPTVLSPEAVVNNKVQQSINLGIGIPPLGMPFQVVAGTGKEYQAYAQISTGGILKLQQQVTQPYEGRFLLWIEK
;
A
#
# COMPACT_ATOMS: atom_id res chain seq x y z
N MET A 1 -0.55 26.63 4.43
CA MET A 1 0.10 25.55 3.64
C MET A 1 1.22 25.02 4.51
N ALA A 2 1.22 23.72 4.81
CA ALA A 2 2.32 23.11 5.57
C ALA A 2 3.61 23.22 4.75
N ASP A 3 4.70 23.60 5.40
CA ASP A 3 6.01 23.73 4.77
C ASP A 3 6.49 22.35 4.30
N GLU A 4 7.11 22.30 3.12
CA GLU A 4 7.62 21.04 2.57
C GLU A 4 8.84 20.58 3.38
N PRO A 5 9.01 19.28 3.65
CA PRO A 5 10.14 18.81 4.44
C PRO A 5 11.46 19.15 3.74
N SER A 6 12.40 19.76 4.47
CA SER A 6 13.74 20.09 3.98
C SER A 6 14.64 18.87 3.75
N THR A 7 14.23 17.69 4.23
CA THR A 7 14.93 16.41 4.03
C THR A 7 13.91 15.29 3.93
N GLY A 8 14.08 14.43 2.93
CA GLY A 8 13.20 13.28 2.66
C GLY A 8 12.23 13.55 1.51
N TRP A 9 11.07 12.91 1.58
CA TRP A 9 10.02 13.03 0.56
C TRP A 9 8.65 13.07 1.22
N TYR A 10 7.69 13.61 0.49
CA TYR A 10 6.28 13.61 0.88
C TYR A 10 5.43 13.42 -0.37
N ILE A 11 4.19 12.98 -0.16
CA ILE A 11 3.15 13.00 -1.20
C ILE A 11 2.02 13.90 -0.71
N ARG A 12 1.37 14.59 -1.64
CA ARG A 12 0.14 15.34 -1.33
C ARG A 12 -1.06 14.46 -1.61
N LEU A 13 -1.88 14.25 -0.60
CA LEU A 13 -3.20 13.66 -0.74
C LEU A 13 -4.21 14.78 -0.93
N SER A 14 -5.19 14.57 -1.81
CA SER A 14 -6.26 15.54 -2.09
C SER A 14 -7.61 14.84 -1.98
N GLY A 15 -8.42 15.24 -1.00
CA GLY A 15 -9.70 14.58 -0.72
C GLY A 15 -9.57 13.19 -0.10
N GLU A 16 -8.38 12.84 0.40
CA GLU A 16 -8.07 11.54 0.97
C GLU A 16 -7.25 11.70 2.25
N ALA A 17 -7.33 10.71 3.13
CA ALA A 17 -6.54 10.66 4.36
C ALA A 17 -5.95 9.27 4.58
N ILE A 18 -4.71 9.23 5.05
CA ILE A 18 -4.06 8.01 5.56
C ILE A 18 -4.05 8.10 7.08
N TYR A 19 -4.72 7.15 7.73
CA TYR A 19 -4.74 7.04 9.20
C TYR A 19 -4.41 5.62 9.68
N SER A 20 -4.48 4.63 8.79
CA SER A 20 -4.05 3.27 9.07
C SER A 20 -2.53 3.17 9.06
N GLN A 21 -1.99 2.23 9.82
CA GLN A 21 -0.56 2.02 9.94
C GLN A 21 0.04 1.62 8.58
N PRO A 22 1.01 2.40 8.04
CA PRO A 22 1.76 2.00 6.86
C PRO A 22 2.61 0.77 7.15
N PHE A 23 2.91 0.00 6.11
CA PHE A 23 3.75 -1.20 6.18
C PHE A 23 4.89 -1.12 5.17
N VAL A 24 6.11 -1.42 5.60
CA VAL A 24 7.31 -1.35 4.76
C VAL A 24 7.88 -2.74 4.50
N PHE A 25 7.95 -3.15 3.24
CA PHE A 25 8.49 -4.46 2.84
C PHE A 25 8.88 -4.48 1.37
N GLY A 26 9.84 -5.32 0.98
CA GLY A 26 10.24 -5.45 -0.42
C GLY A 26 10.75 -4.15 -1.07
N GLY A 27 11.21 -3.20 -0.24
CA GLY A 27 11.62 -1.86 -0.67
C GLY A 27 10.45 -0.95 -1.09
N THR A 28 9.23 -1.21 -0.63
CA THR A 28 8.10 -0.29 -0.78
C THR A 28 7.49 0.07 0.57
N VAL A 29 6.94 1.27 0.65
CA VAL A 29 5.98 1.68 1.68
C VAL A 29 4.59 1.46 1.11
N ASN A 30 3.82 0.60 1.75
CA ASN A 30 2.44 0.29 1.41
C ASN A 30 1.52 0.94 2.44
N THR A 31 0.50 1.62 1.97
CA THR A 31 -0.47 2.31 2.84
C THR A 31 -1.84 2.38 2.19
N LEU A 32 -2.87 2.40 3.02
CA LEU A 32 -4.25 2.56 2.59
C LEU A 32 -4.71 3.99 2.86
N SER A 33 -5.21 4.67 1.84
CA SER A 33 -5.90 5.93 2.00
C SER A 33 -7.41 5.71 2.02
N ALA A 34 -8.11 6.43 2.89
CA ALA A 34 -9.55 6.58 2.84
C ALA A 34 -9.91 7.75 1.91
N VAL A 35 -10.75 7.48 0.93
CA VAL A 35 -11.40 8.49 0.08
C VAL A 35 -12.81 8.69 0.62
N LEU A 36 -13.04 9.86 1.23
CA LEU A 36 -14.34 10.18 1.81
C LEU A 36 -15.28 10.73 0.74
N PRO A 37 -16.57 10.31 0.74
CA PRO A 37 -17.55 10.88 -0.16
C PRO A 37 -17.72 12.37 0.13
N GLN A 38 -17.96 13.15 -0.92
CA GLN A 38 -18.26 14.59 -0.78
C GLN A 38 -19.67 14.81 -0.23
N ASP A 39 -20.56 13.85 -0.45
CA ASP A 39 -21.93 13.86 0.07
C ASP A 39 -21.95 13.25 1.48
N ILE A 40 -22.37 14.05 2.47
CA ILE A 40 -22.53 13.64 3.87
C ILE A 40 -23.58 12.53 4.05
N CYS A 41 -24.49 12.38 3.09
CA CYS A 41 -25.50 11.33 3.10
C CYS A 41 -25.00 9.99 2.52
N SER A 42 -23.83 9.97 1.90
CA SER A 42 -23.23 8.73 1.40
C SER A 42 -22.56 7.97 2.54
N MET A 43 -23.01 6.75 2.79
CA MET A 43 -22.49 5.91 3.88
C MET A 43 -21.18 5.20 3.52
N GLU A 44 -20.76 5.24 2.25
CA GLU A 44 -19.69 4.38 1.73
C GLU A 44 -18.50 5.20 1.22
N GLY A 45 -17.39 5.15 1.95
CA GLY A 45 -16.10 5.58 1.45
C GLY A 45 -15.43 4.51 0.58
N SER A 46 -14.38 4.89 -0.13
CA SER A 46 -13.53 3.95 -0.87
C SER A 46 -12.09 3.99 -0.37
N SER A 47 -11.32 2.96 -0.71
CA SER A 47 -9.91 2.87 -0.36
C SER A 47 -9.02 2.85 -1.58
N LYS A 48 -7.82 3.43 -1.45
CA LYS A 48 -6.72 3.22 -2.39
C LYS A 48 -5.53 2.60 -1.69
N LEU A 49 -4.82 1.74 -2.40
CA LEU A 49 -3.52 1.24 -2.00
C LEU A 49 -2.45 2.10 -2.65
N TYR A 50 -1.67 2.81 -1.85
CA TYR A 50 -0.42 3.43 -2.29
C TYR A 50 0.73 2.45 -2.08
N SER A 51 1.56 2.27 -3.10
CA SER A 51 2.77 1.44 -3.04
C SER A 51 3.94 2.22 -3.62
N LEU A 52 4.75 2.82 -2.74
CA LEU A 52 5.76 3.80 -3.10
C LEU A 52 7.16 3.29 -2.77
N TYR A 53 8.15 3.69 -3.58
CA TYR A 53 9.54 3.37 -3.28
C TYR A 53 9.98 4.10 -2.00
N TYR A 54 10.42 3.35 -0.98
CA TYR A 54 10.63 3.90 0.36
C TYR A 54 11.68 5.02 0.44
N LYS A 55 12.62 5.09 -0.52
CA LYS A 55 13.65 6.12 -0.54
C LYS A 55 13.20 7.43 -1.18
N THR A 56 12.25 7.40 -2.10
CA THR A 56 11.90 8.56 -2.94
C THR A 56 10.44 8.98 -2.86
N GLY A 57 9.54 8.12 -2.37
CA GLY A 57 8.10 8.40 -2.37
C GLY A 57 7.45 8.36 -3.75
N THR A 58 8.18 7.93 -4.78
CA THR A 58 7.69 7.82 -6.15
C THR A 58 7.29 6.37 -6.46
N PRO A 59 6.49 6.12 -7.52
CA PRO A 59 6.34 4.78 -8.05
C PRO A 59 7.71 4.21 -8.40
N TYR A 60 7.89 2.92 -8.14
CA TYR A 60 9.07 2.23 -8.66
C TYR A 60 8.91 2.04 -10.18
N PRO A 61 10.00 2.07 -10.99
CA PRO A 61 9.89 1.93 -12.44
C PRO A 61 9.24 0.63 -12.93
N ARG A 62 9.25 -0.42 -12.09
CA ARG A 62 8.49 -1.65 -12.30
C ARG A 62 7.29 -1.68 -11.35
N PRO A 63 6.10 -2.11 -11.79
CA PRO A 63 4.89 -2.07 -10.96
C PRO A 63 5.02 -2.99 -9.74
N THR A 64 4.94 -2.44 -8.53
CA THR A 64 5.12 -3.21 -7.28
C THR A 64 3.87 -3.95 -6.86
N VAL A 65 2.70 -3.53 -7.36
CA VAL A 65 1.43 -4.22 -7.20
C VAL A 65 1.08 -4.87 -8.54
N LEU A 66 0.80 -6.18 -8.53
CA LEU A 66 0.42 -6.91 -9.72
C LEU A 66 -1.10 -6.77 -9.94
N SER A 67 -1.50 -5.59 -10.41
CA SER A 67 -2.88 -5.22 -10.72
C SER A 67 -2.96 -4.59 -12.11
N PRO A 68 -4.06 -4.78 -12.86
CA PRO A 68 -4.30 -4.06 -14.11
C PRO A 68 -4.26 -2.53 -13.95
N GLU A 69 -4.58 -2.01 -12.76
CA GLU A 69 -4.56 -0.56 -12.46
C GLU A 69 -3.15 -0.03 -12.15
N ALA A 70 -2.15 -0.90 -11.99
CA ALA A 70 -0.80 -0.48 -11.60
C ALA A 70 -0.06 0.27 -12.72
N VAL A 71 -0.46 0.08 -13.99
CA VAL A 71 0.14 0.75 -15.15
C VAL A 71 -0.97 1.32 -16.03
N VAL A 72 -1.00 2.65 -16.15
CA VAL A 72 -1.98 3.37 -16.97
C VAL A 72 -1.21 4.30 -17.92
N ASN A 73 -1.53 4.27 -19.22
CA ASN A 73 -0.88 5.09 -20.24
C ASN A 73 0.67 4.96 -20.22
N ASN A 74 1.18 3.74 -20.10
CA ASN A 74 2.62 3.42 -19.98
C ASN A 74 3.33 4.07 -18.78
N LYS A 75 2.58 4.47 -17.74
CA LYS A 75 3.12 5.01 -16.49
C LYS A 75 2.70 4.18 -15.30
N VAL A 76 3.67 3.80 -14.47
CA VAL A 76 3.40 3.13 -13.19
C VAL A 76 2.71 4.11 -12.25
N GLN A 77 1.57 3.71 -11.72
CA GLN A 77 0.77 4.54 -10.82
C GLN A 77 1.30 4.49 -9.38
N GLN A 78 1.13 5.60 -8.66
CA GLN A 78 1.46 5.68 -7.22
C GLN A 78 0.49 4.87 -6.36
N SER A 79 -0.76 4.77 -6.83
CA SER A 79 -1.86 4.12 -6.12
C SER A 79 -2.76 3.34 -7.07
N ILE A 80 -3.42 2.32 -6.55
CA ILE A 80 -4.53 1.62 -7.21
C ILE A 80 -5.80 1.74 -6.37
N ASN A 81 -6.98 1.68 -6.99
CA ASN A 81 -8.21 1.61 -6.23
C ASN A 81 -8.40 0.19 -5.67
N LEU A 82 -8.88 0.12 -4.43
CA LEU A 82 -9.28 -1.13 -3.78
C LEU A 82 -10.81 -1.32 -3.75
N GLY A 83 -11.56 -0.30 -4.16
CA GLY A 83 -13.02 -0.31 -4.18
C GLY A 83 -13.65 0.23 -2.90
N ILE A 84 -14.92 -0.12 -2.70
CA ILE A 84 -15.75 0.33 -1.57
C ILE A 84 -15.22 -0.25 -0.26
N GLY A 85 -15.17 0.59 0.76
CA GLY A 85 -14.68 0.30 2.10
C GLY A 85 -13.54 1.23 2.47
N ILE A 86 -13.47 1.60 3.75
CA ILE A 86 -12.41 2.43 4.31
C ILE A 86 -11.45 1.56 5.13
N PRO A 87 -10.17 1.92 5.26
CA PRO A 87 -9.24 1.10 6.03
C PRO A 87 -9.51 1.21 7.55
N PRO A 88 -9.15 0.21 8.36
CA PRO A 88 -9.33 0.24 9.81
C PRO A 88 -8.28 1.12 10.50
N LEU A 89 -8.54 1.54 11.74
CA LEU A 89 -7.49 2.08 12.62
C LEU A 89 -6.51 0.96 13.00
N GLY A 90 -5.21 1.24 13.02
CA GLY A 90 -4.17 0.25 13.33
C GLY A 90 -3.60 -0.43 12.07
N MET A 91 -3.15 -1.68 12.19
CA MET A 91 -2.48 -2.41 11.10
C MET A 91 -3.48 -3.11 10.18
N PRO A 92 -3.68 -2.62 8.93
CA PRO A 92 -4.66 -3.21 8.01
C PRO A 92 -4.07 -4.35 7.16
N PHE A 93 -2.75 -4.56 7.25
CA PHE A 93 -2.00 -5.47 6.39
C PHE A 93 -1.59 -6.75 7.13
N GLN A 94 -1.64 -7.87 6.42
CA GLN A 94 -0.96 -9.10 6.79
C GLN A 94 -0.14 -9.59 5.60
N VAL A 95 1.16 -9.86 5.82
CA VAL A 95 2.06 -10.27 4.74
C VAL A 95 2.48 -11.71 4.89
N VAL A 96 2.31 -12.45 3.81
CA VAL A 96 2.77 -13.83 3.65
C VAL A 96 3.94 -13.80 2.68
N ALA A 97 5.11 -14.19 3.20
CA ALA A 97 6.32 -14.27 2.39
C ALA A 97 6.15 -15.28 1.25
N GLY A 98 6.56 -14.90 0.04
CA GLY A 98 6.53 -15.74 -1.16
C GLY A 98 7.92 -16.17 -1.59
N THR A 99 8.16 -16.18 -2.91
CA THR A 99 9.33 -16.77 -3.58
C THR A 99 10.57 -15.88 -3.59
N GLY A 100 10.69 -14.90 -2.67
CA GLY A 100 11.83 -13.96 -2.60
C GLY A 100 11.77 -12.78 -3.57
N LYS A 101 11.05 -12.94 -4.69
CA LYS A 101 10.78 -11.88 -5.69
C LYS A 101 9.35 -11.35 -5.61
N GLU A 102 8.43 -12.20 -5.18
CA GLU A 102 7.02 -11.87 -5.01
C GLU A 102 6.56 -12.27 -3.61
N TYR A 103 5.55 -11.56 -3.13
CA TYR A 103 4.91 -11.84 -1.86
C TYR A 103 3.42 -11.53 -1.95
N GLN A 104 2.66 -12.20 -1.09
CA GLN A 104 1.22 -11.98 -0.99
C GLN A 104 0.96 -11.12 0.23
N ALA A 105 0.38 -9.94 0.03
CA ALA A 105 -0.20 -9.16 1.11
C ALA A 105 -1.71 -9.35 1.12
N TYR A 106 -2.28 -9.27 2.32
CA TYR A 106 -3.71 -9.20 2.56
C TYR A 106 -4.01 -7.85 3.19
N ALA A 107 -5.06 -7.19 2.71
CA ALA A 107 -5.53 -5.93 3.27
C ALA A 107 -6.99 -6.09 3.74
N GLN A 108 -7.29 -5.54 4.92
CA GLN A 108 -8.65 -5.45 5.43
C GLN A 108 -9.18 -4.04 5.27
N ILE A 109 -10.46 -3.96 4.88
CA ILE A 109 -11.24 -2.74 4.75
C ILE A 109 -12.61 -2.94 5.42
N SER A 110 -13.34 -1.86 5.68
CA SER A 110 -14.56 -1.84 6.49
C SER A 110 -15.71 -2.71 5.97
N THR A 111 -15.65 -3.18 4.71
CA THR A 111 -16.63 -4.11 4.14
C THR A 111 -16.53 -5.52 4.73
N GLY A 112 -15.53 -5.80 5.58
CA GLY A 112 -15.26 -7.13 6.12
C GLY A 112 -14.58 -8.07 5.11
N GLY A 113 -14.36 -7.62 3.88
CA GLY A 113 -13.62 -8.35 2.86
C GLY A 113 -12.11 -8.33 3.12
N ILE A 114 -11.46 -9.47 2.89
CA ILE A 114 -10.00 -9.59 2.87
C ILE A 114 -9.54 -9.50 1.42
N LEU A 115 -8.89 -8.40 1.08
CA LEU A 115 -8.36 -8.15 -0.26
C LEU A 115 -7.01 -8.83 -0.42
N LYS A 116 -6.85 -9.60 -1.50
CA LYS A 116 -5.59 -10.26 -1.87
C LYS A 116 -4.80 -9.33 -2.77
N LEU A 117 -3.65 -8.86 -2.29
CA LEU A 117 -2.73 -7.98 -2.99
C LEU A 117 -1.48 -8.77 -3.39
N GLN A 118 -1.39 -9.20 -4.65
CA GLN A 118 -0.17 -9.80 -5.16
C GLN A 118 0.85 -8.68 -5.43
N GLN A 119 2.05 -8.81 -4.87
CA GLN A 119 3.07 -7.78 -4.95
C GLN A 119 4.44 -8.37 -5.32
N GLN A 120 5.26 -7.54 -5.96
CA GLN A 120 6.65 -7.86 -6.25
C GLN A 120 7.60 -6.88 -5.58
N VAL A 121 8.76 -7.37 -5.19
CA VAL A 121 9.76 -6.56 -4.50
C VAL A 121 10.58 -5.72 -5.46
N THR A 122 10.93 -4.52 -5.03
CA THR A 122 11.87 -3.63 -5.74
C THR A 122 13.31 -4.06 -5.55
N GLN A 123 13.59 -4.69 -4.41
CA GLN A 123 14.87 -5.25 -4.00
C GLN A 123 14.60 -6.66 -3.47
N PRO A 124 15.33 -7.69 -3.94
CA PRO A 124 15.15 -9.04 -3.41
C PRO A 124 15.31 -9.02 -1.89
N TYR A 125 14.36 -9.61 -1.17
CA TYR A 125 14.54 -9.84 0.26
C TYR A 125 15.23 -11.20 0.39
N GLU A 126 16.51 -11.19 0.75
CA GLU A 126 17.14 -12.41 1.24
C GLU A 126 16.58 -12.69 2.63
N GLY A 127 15.47 -13.42 2.67
CA GLY A 127 14.99 -14.01 3.90
C GLY A 127 16.02 -15.01 4.40
N ARG A 128 16.96 -14.58 5.26
CA ARG A 128 17.66 -15.53 6.12
C ARG A 128 16.61 -16.11 7.06
N PHE A 129 16.08 -17.28 6.73
CA PHE A 129 15.34 -18.08 7.69
C PHE A 129 16.26 -18.35 8.89
N LEU A 130 16.05 -17.62 10.00
CA LEU A 130 16.54 -18.03 11.30
C LEU A 130 15.58 -19.12 11.78
N LEU A 131 15.91 -20.38 11.49
CA LEU A 131 15.26 -21.53 12.11
C LEU A 131 15.44 -21.41 13.63
N TRP A 132 14.40 -20.98 14.32
CA TRP A 132 14.30 -21.17 15.77
C TRP A 132 13.98 -22.64 16.00
N ILE A 133 14.99 -23.39 16.44
CA ILE A 133 14.79 -24.71 17.02
C ILE A 133 14.37 -24.46 18.46
N GLU A 134 13.08 -24.65 18.76
CA GLU A 134 12.65 -24.82 20.14
C GLU A 134 13.14 -26.19 20.63
N LYS A 135 13.69 -26.20 21.85
CA LYS A 135 14.28 -27.38 22.51
C LYS A 135 13.23 -28.13 23.32
#